data_AF-A0A0E3NZI8-F1
#
_entry.id   AF-A0A0E3NZI8-F1
#
_cell.length_a   1.000
_cell.length_b   1.000
_cell.length_c   1.000
_cell.angle_alpha   90.00
_cell.angle_beta   90.00
_cell.angle_gamma   90.00
#
_symmetry.space_group_name_H-M   'P 1'
#
loop_
_entity.id
_entity.type
_entity.pdbx_description
1 polymer ?
#
loop_
_entity_poly.entity_id
_entity_poly.type
_entity_poly.pdbx_seq_one_letter_code
_entity_poly.pdbx_strand_id
1 'polypeptide(L)'
;MAKINIESCEGGLYGVGPTDERVTLGENQIILEHKGGDSLPLKATSIRISGYGNSYRGVVGTEGSGRVEGDTTVHYYDLSSEGKNPDYMARNGAALEDGFWDVGERLILCGQDSAEGDSYSSVKVSVGGGKNTSDNYGFKAGSEISLKVIDSEGRNVIADRTAAVEFVKD
;
A
#
# COMPACT_ATOMS: atom_id res chain seq x y z
N MET A 1 -4.39 -1.55 -23.21
CA MET A 1 -3.90 -0.93 -21.96
C MET A 1 -4.91 -1.19 -20.85
N ALA A 2 -4.44 -1.74 -19.73
CA ALA A 2 -5.25 -2.05 -18.56
C ALA A 2 -5.97 -0.81 -18.02
N LYS A 3 -7.19 -1.02 -17.52
CA LYS A 3 -8.05 -0.01 -16.91
C LYS A 3 -8.17 -0.32 -15.43
N ILE A 4 -7.39 0.39 -14.63
CA ILE A 4 -7.42 0.21 -13.18
C ILE A 4 -8.31 1.26 -12.53
N ASN A 5 -9.13 0.82 -11.58
CA ASN A 5 -9.95 1.67 -10.73
C ASN A 5 -9.56 1.50 -9.26
N ILE A 6 -9.71 2.57 -8.47
CA ILE A 6 -9.71 2.47 -7.01
C ILE A 6 -11.16 2.21 -6.61
N GLU A 7 -11.45 1.02 -6.11
CA GLU A 7 -12.77 0.64 -5.61
C GLU A 7 -13.05 1.27 -4.24
N SER A 8 -12.07 1.21 -3.34
CA SER A 8 -12.12 1.87 -2.04
C SER A 8 -10.73 2.31 -1.59
N CYS A 9 -10.70 3.33 -0.73
CA CYS A 9 -9.49 3.87 -0.11
C CYS A 9 -9.86 4.26 1.32
N GLU A 10 -9.67 3.35 2.26
CA GLU A 10 -10.00 3.54 3.67
C GLU A 10 -8.72 3.60 4.50
N GLY A 11 -8.72 4.41 5.54
CA GLY A 11 -7.58 4.44 6.45
C GLY A 11 -7.63 5.53 7.49
N GLY A 12 -6.45 5.80 8.04
CA GLY A 12 -6.25 6.78 9.10
C GLY A 12 -4.80 6.77 9.56
N LEU A 13 -4.41 7.85 10.22
CA LEU A 13 -3.07 7.94 10.80
C LEU A 13 -2.93 6.90 11.91
N TYR A 14 -1.99 5.96 11.74
CA TYR A 14 -1.75 4.91 12.71
C TYR A 14 -1.31 5.49 14.07
N GLY A 15 -1.90 4.99 15.15
CA GLY A 15 -1.49 5.35 16.51
C GLY A 15 -1.83 6.79 16.93
N VAL A 16 -2.77 7.45 16.25
CA VAL A 16 -3.28 8.80 16.59
C VAL A 16 -4.64 8.67 17.30
N GLY A 17 -4.85 9.44 18.37
CA GLY A 17 -6.12 9.47 19.11
C GLY A 17 -6.20 8.52 20.31
N PRO A 18 -7.39 8.43 20.95
CA PRO A 18 -7.71 7.44 21.99
C PRO A 18 -7.47 6.01 21.51
N THR A 19 -7.04 5.11 22.39
CA THR A 19 -6.59 3.75 22.00
C THR A 19 -7.68 2.93 21.32
N ASP A 20 -8.92 3.09 21.77
CA ASP A 20 -10.14 2.46 21.28
C ASP A 20 -10.65 3.00 19.93
N GLU A 21 -10.16 4.17 19.50
CA GLU A 21 -10.53 4.82 18.24
C GLU A 21 -9.37 4.84 17.23
N ARG A 22 -8.26 4.15 17.55
CA ARG A 22 -7.07 4.15 16.70
C ARG A 22 -7.25 3.24 15.52
N VAL A 23 -7.17 3.83 14.33
CA VAL A 23 -6.97 3.08 13.09
C VAL A 23 -5.65 2.30 13.15
N THR A 24 -5.74 1.01 12.90
CA THR A 24 -4.63 0.08 12.80
C THR A 24 -4.01 0.10 11.41
N LEU A 25 -2.79 -0.44 11.28
CA LEU A 25 -2.15 -0.60 9.97
C LEU A 25 -2.93 -1.56 9.07
N GLY A 26 -3.60 -2.56 9.66
CA GLY A 26 -4.47 -3.52 8.98
C GLY A 26 -5.71 -2.91 8.33
N GLU A 27 -6.22 -1.82 8.91
CA GLU A 27 -7.42 -1.10 8.44
C GLU A 27 -7.09 0.00 7.41
N ASN A 28 -5.80 0.31 7.21
CA ASN A 28 -5.38 1.17 6.10
C ASN A 28 -5.38 0.35 4.80
N GLN A 29 -6.51 0.31 4.10
CA GLN A 29 -6.73 -0.53 2.92
C GLN A 29 -7.07 0.26 1.67
N ILE A 30 -6.46 -0.12 0.56
CA ILE A 30 -6.77 0.41 -0.76
C ILE A 30 -7.12 -0.78 -1.65
N ILE A 31 -8.36 -0.83 -2.12
CA ILE A 31 -8.85 -1.89 -3.00
C ILE A 31 -8.80 -1.39 -4.42
N LEU A 32 -8.06 -2.10 -5.27
CA LEU A 32 -7.96 -1.85 -6.70
C LEU A 32 -8.71 -2.92 -7.47
N GLU A 33 -9.30 -2.53 -8.59
CA GLU A 33 -10.00 -3.45 -9.47
C GLU A 33 -9.52 -3.27 -10.91
N HIS A 34 -9.22 -4.39 -11.57
CA HIS A 34 -8.89 -4.41 -12.99
C HIS A 34 -10.17 -4.44 -13.84
N LYS A 35 -10.62 -3.28 -14.31
CA LYS A 35 -11.91 -3.13 -15.02
C LYS A 35 -11.88 -3.53 -16.50
N GLY A 36 -10.72 -3.82 -17.08
CA GLY A 36 -10.61 -4.21 -18.48
C GLY A 36 -9.25 -3.92 -19.10
N GLY A 37 -9.02 -4.38 -20.34
CA GLY A 37 -7.74 -4.24 -21.02
C GLY A 37 -6.87 -5.49 -20.87
N ASP A 38 -5.55 -5.32 -21.00
CA ASP A 38 -4.59 -6.41 -21.00
C ASP A 38 -4.26 -6.83 -19.56
N SER A 39 -4.16 -8.14 -19.33
CA SER A 39 -3.68 -8.72 -18.06
C SER A 39 -2.31 -8.17 -17.66
N LEU A 40 -2.12 -7.95 -16.36
CA LEU A 40 -0.89 -7.37 -15.83
C LEU A 40 -0.02 -8.42 -15.12
N PRO A 41 1.19 -8.73 -15.59
CA PRO A 41 2.08 -9.65 -14.90
C PRO A 41 2.48 -9.10 -13.53
N LEU A 42 2.23 -9.85 -12.46
CA LEU A 42 2.42 -9.36 -11.09
C LEU A 42 3.88 -8.99 -10.78
N LYS A 43 4.83 -9.82 -11.25
CA LYS A 43 6.28 -9.59 -11.05
C LYS A 43 6.83 -8.40 -11.83
N ALA A 44 6.14 -7.98 -12.89
CA ALA A 44 6.56 -6.87 -13.74
C ALA A 44 5.67 -5.62 -13.57
N THR A 45 4.75 -5.61 -12.60
CA THR A 45 3.89 -4.47 -12.30
C THR A 45 4.22 -3.91 -10.93
N SER A 46 4.38 -2.60 -10.82
CA SER A 46 4.66 -1.90 -9.56
C SER A 46 3.56 -0.88 -9.27
N ILE A 47 3.38 -0.53 -7.98
CA ILE A 47 2.43 0.48 -7.55
C ILE A 47 3.13 1.51 -6.68
N ARG A 48 2.97 2.78 -7.04
CA ARG A 48 3.41 3.91 -6.22
C ARG A 48 2.22 4.70 -5.72
N ILE A 49 2.14 4.90 -4.42
CA ILE A 49 1.10 5.68 -3.74
C ILE A 49 1.78 6.87 -3.07
N SER A 50 1.16 8.04 -3.12
CA SER A 50 1.68 9.26 -2.50
C SER A 50 0.54 10.06 -1.88
N GLY A 51 0.74 10.56 -0.67
CA GLY A 51 -0.27 11.33 0.06
C GLY A 51 0.21 11.71 1.45
N TYR A 52 -0.63 12.38 2.24
CA TYR A 52 -0.28 12.72 3.62
C TYR A 52 -0.57 11.55 4.55
N GLY A 53 0.43 11.14 5.33
CA GLY A 53 0.32 9.92 6.12
C GLY A 53 1.41 9.80 7.19
N ASN A 54 1.51 8.62 7.76
CA ASN A 54 2.53 8.29 8.73
C ASN A 54 3.06 6.87 8.58
N SER A 55 4.17 6.62 9.27
CA SER A 55 4.80 5.32 9.40
C SER A 55 5.51 5.25 10.76
N TYR A 56 5.86 4.05 11.20
CA TYR A 56 6.77 3.86 12.32
C TYR A 56 8.22 3.92 11.85
N ARG A 57 9.12 4.46 12.68
CA ARG A 57 10.57 4.47 12.47
C ARG A 57 11.28 3.83 13.67
N GLY A 58 12.30 3.03 13.39
CA GLY A 58 13.23 2.49 14.38
C GLY A 58 12.70 1.25 15.13
N VAL A 59 13.46 0.83 16.13
CA VAL A 59 13.11 -0.27 17.04
C VAL A 59 12.45 0.31 18.30
N VAL A 60 11.30 -0.25 18.69
CA VAL A 60 10.55 0.18 19.88
C VAL A 60 11.49 0.30 21.09
N GLY A 61 11.49 1.46 21.75
CA GLY A 61 12.31 1.73 22.93
C GLY A 61 13.71 2.28 22.66
N THR A 62 14.07 2.52 21.39
CA THR A 62 15.35 3.16 21.02
C THR A 62 15.17 4.67 20.83
N GLU A 63 16.18 5.47 21.18
CA GLU A 63 16.16 6.92 20.92
C GLU A 63 15.99 7.20 19.41
N GLY A 64 15.07 8.11 19.06
CA GLY A 64 14.73 8.39 17.66
C GLY A 64 13.83 7.35 17.01
N SER A 65 13.36 6.33 17.76
CA SER A 65 12.24 5.49 17.34
C SER A 65 10.90 6.17 17.63
N GLY A 66 9.91 5.90 16.79
CA GLY A 66 8.58 6.46 16.94
C GLY A 66 7.88 6.71 15.61
N ARG A 67 6.67 7.25 15.73
CA ARG A 67 5.85 7.63 14.58
C ARG A 67 6.45 8.84 13.88
N VAL A 68 6.56 8.76 12.57
CA VAL A 68 6.89 9.88 11.69
C VAL A 68 5.70 10.17 10.79
N GLU A 69 5.34 11.43 10.64
CA GLU A 69 4.16 11.89 9.91
C GLU A 69 4.56 12.97 8.90
N GLY A 70 3.93 12.98 7.73
CA GLY A 70 4.20 13.93 6.66
C GLY A 70 3.90 13.35 5.28
N ASP A 71 4.50 13.95 4.25
CA ASP A 71 4.39 13.48 2.87
C ASP A 71 4.93 12.06 2.76
N THR A 72 4.03 11.12 2.51
CA THR A 72 4.28 9.69 2.53
C THR A 72 4.26 9.16 1.11
N THR A 73 5.27 8.38 0.75
CA THR A 73 5.30 7.58 -0.49
C THR A 73 5.42 6.12 -0.11
N VAL A 74 4.51 5.31 -0.66
CA VAL A 74 4.53 3.85 -0.56
C VAL A 74 4.85 3.29 -1.94
N HIS A 75 5.75 2.32 -2.00
CA HIS A 75 6.14 1.66 -3.24
C HIS A 75 6.07 0.15 -3.08
N TYR A 76 5.16 -0.47 -3.82
CA TYR A 76 5.12 -1.91 -4.07
C TYR A 76 5.95 -2.16 -5.33
N TYR A 77 7.13 -2.76 -5.18
CA TYR A 77 8.06 -3.00 -6.28
C TYR A 77 7.57 -4.05 -7.27
N ASP A 78 6.80 -5.01 -6.78
CA ASP A 78 6.05 -6.00 -7.54
C ASP A 78 4.73 -6.31 -6.81
N LEU A 79 3.78 -6.94 -7.49
CA LEU A 79 2.48 -7.33 -6.94
C LEU A 79 2.40 -8.82 -6.54
N SER A 80 3.49 -9.57 -6.68
CA SER A 80 3.53 -10.99 -6.30
C SER A 80 3.52 -11.14 -4.78
N SER A 81 3.49 -12.38 -4.27
CA SER A 81 3.62 -12.63 -2.82
C SER A 81 5.05 -12.45 -2.29
N GLU A 82 6.05 -12.30 -3.16
CA GLU A 82 7.45 -12.20 -2.76
C GLU A 82 7.70 -10.89 -1.98
N GLY A 83 8.38 -11.00 -0.83
CA GLY A 83 8.70 -9.84 0.01
C GLY A 83 7.50 -9.16 0.68
N LYS A 84 6.38 -9.88 0.86
CA LYS A 84 5.17 -9.40 1.55
C LYS A 84 4.80 -10.33 2.71
N ASN A 85 3.97 -9.84 3.64
CA ASN A 85 3.51 -10.66 4.75
C ASN A 85 2.50 -11.75 4.32
N PRO A 86 2.24 -12.77 5.17
CA PRO A 86 1.28 -13.82 4.87
C PRO A 86 -0.16 -13.32 4.66
N ASP A 87 -0.57 -12.24 5.33
CA ASP A 87 -1.92 -11.72 5.22
C ASP A 87 -2.20 -11.11 3.83
N TYR A 88 -1.18 -10.55 3.17
CA TYR A 88 -1.28 -10.10 1.77
C TYR A 88 -1.67 -11.26 0.87
N MET A 89 -1.03 -12.42 1.07
CA MET A 89 -1.32 -13.63 0.30
C MET A 89 -2.75 -14.11 0.54
N ALA A 90 -3.19 -14.11 1.80
CA ALA A 90 -4.54 -14.51 2.17
C ALA A 90 -5.61 -13.60 1.55
N ARG A 91 -5.38 -12.29 1.54
CA ARG A 91 -6.30 -11.29 0.94
C ARG A 91 -6.36 -11.37 -0.59
N ASN A 92 -5.22 -11.65 -1.24
CA ASN A 92 -5.07 -11.54 -2.69
C ASN A 92 -5.00 -12.90 -3.41
N GLY A 93 -5.37 -14.00 -2.74
CA GLY A 93 -5.16 -15.36 -3.25
C GLY A 93 -5.68 -15.61 -4.67
N ALA A 94 -6.84 -15.03 -5.03
CA ALA A 94 -7.39 -15.15 -6.39
C ALA A 94 -6.47 -14.49 -7.44
N ALA A 95 -6.11 -13.21 -7.25
CA ALA A 95 -5.23 -12.46 -8.15
C ALA A 95 -3.77 -12.94 -8.11
N LEU A 96 -3.42 -13.89 -7.25
CA LEU A 96 -2.07 -14.46 -7.14
C LEU A 96 -1.97 -15.85 -7.80
N GLU A 97 -3.09 -16.47 -8.18
CA GLU A 97 -3.15 -17.90 -8.53
C GLU A 97 -2.27 -18.26 -9.73
N ASP A 98 -2.29 -17.44 -10.78
CA ASP A 98 -1.59 -17.70 -12.04
C ASP A 98 -0.45 -16.71 -12.34
N GLY A 99 -0.21 -15.75 -11.43
CA GLY A 99 0.83 -14.74 -11.55
C GLY A 99 0.47 -13.54 -12.42
N PHE A 100 -0.79 -13.41 -12.83
CA PHE A 100 -1.33 -12.26 -13.54
C PHE A 100 -2.45 -11.59 -12.73
N TRP A 101 -2.61 -10.29 -12.92
CA TRP A 101 -3.77 -9.56 -12.45
C TRP A 101 -4.71 -9.31 -13.63
N ASP A 102 -5.83 -10.01 -13.61
CA ASP A 102 -6.76 -10.15 -14.71
C ASP A 102 -8.03 -9.31 -14.56
N VAL A 103 -8.75 -9.15 -15.67
CA VAL A 103 -10.01 -8.41 -15.71
C VAL A 103 -11.05 -9.02 -14.76
N GLY A 104 -11.59 -8.17 -13.88
CA GLY A 104 -12.56 -8.55 -12.86
C GLY A 104 -11.94 -8.89 -11.50
N GLU A 105 -10.62 -9.02 -11.42
CA GLU A 105 -9.93 -9.32 -10.18
C GLU A 105 -9.63 -8.07 -9.36
N ARG A 106 -9.54 -8.29 -8.04
CA ARG A 106 -9.22 -7.27 -7.06
C ARG A 106 -7.84 -7.49 -6.48
N LEU A 107 -7.17 -6.36 -6.22
CA LEU A 107 -5.94 -6.32 -5.45
C LEU A 107 -6.16 -5.43 -4.22
N ILE A 108 -5.95 -5.99 -3.04
CA ILE A 108 -6.12 -5.33 -1.76
C ILE A 108 -4.74 -5.01 -1.20
N LEU A 109 -4.40 -3.73 -1.16
CA LEU A 109 -3.17 -3.20 -0.57
C LEU A 109 -3.45 -2.75 0.86
N CYS A 110 -2.54 -3.03 1.78
CA CYS A 110 -2.71 -2.78 3.20
C CYS A 110 -1.48 -2.14 3.84
N GLY A 111 -1.70 -1.26 4.81
CA GLY A 111 -0.68 -0.57 5.60
C GLY A 111 0.34 -1.47 6.29
N GLN A 112 0.07 -2.78 6.39
CA GLN A 112 0.93 -3.78 7.02
C GLN A 112 1.62 -4.72 6.03
N ASP A 113 1.46 -4.58 4.71
CA ASP A 113 1.88 -5.58 3.70
C ASP A 113 3.40 -5.87 3.63
N SER A 114 4.25 -5.07 4.27
CA SER A 114 5.69 -5.32 4.31
C SER A 114 6.04 -6.66 4.95
N ALA A 115 7.14 -7.28 4.50
CA ALA A 115 7.63 -8.52 5.10
C ALA A 115 7.94 -8.35 6.60
N GLU A 116 7.71 -9.40 7.37
CA GLU A 116 7.97 -9.40 8.81
C GLU A 116 9.46 -9.56 9.14
N GLY A 117 9.89 -8.92 10.24
CA GLY A 117 11.24 -9.01 10.77
C GLY A 117 12.30 -8.37 9.87
N ASP A 118 13.49 -8.97 9.83
CA ASP A 118 14.63 -8.50 9.03
C ASP A 118 14.62 -9.01 7.58
N SER A 119 13.49 -9.61 7.15
CA SER A 119 13.35 -10.16 5.81
C SER A 119 13.32 -9.05 4.75
N TYR A 120 13.73 -9.39 3.53
CA TYR A 120 13.55 -8.50 2.39
C TYR A 120 12.04 -8.18 2.20
N SER A 121 11.72 -6.89 2.07
CA SER A 121 10.38 -6.41 1.77
C SER A 121 10.33 -5.79 0.37
N SER A 122 9.35 -6.20 -0.43
CA SER A 122 9.01 -5.58 -1.73
C SER A 122 8.11 -4.36 -1.56
N VAL A 123 7.71 -4.03 -0.33
CA VAL A 123 6.97 -2.81 0.03
C VAL A 123 7.93 -1.88 0.74
N LYS A 124 8.07 -0.65 0.25
CA LYS A 124 8.92 0.37 0.88
C LYS A 124 8.15 1.66 1.12
N VAL A 125 8.34 2.22 2.31
CA VAL A 125 7.66 3.44 2.73
C VAL A 125 8.67 4.52 3.08
N SER A 126 8.44 5.73 2.56
CA SER A 126 9.20 6.92 2.95
C SER A 126 8.26 8.01 3.44
N VAL A 127 8.62 8.69 4.52
CA VAL A 127 7.86 9.82 5.08
C VAL A 127 8.77 11.05 5.14
N GLY A 128 8.34 12.18 4.59
CA GLY A 128 9.14 13.42 4.51
C GLY A 128 10.47 13.25 3.78
N GLY A 129 10.54 12.29 2.84
CA GLY A 129 11.77 11.92 2.13
C GLY A 129 12.71 10.98 2.90
N GLY A 130 12.45 10.69 4.17
CA GLY A 130 13.21 9.73 4.98
C GLY A 130 12.80 8.28 4.69
N LYS A 131 13.77 7.37 4.56
CA LYS A 131 13.55 5.95 4.20
C LYS A 131 13.73 4.95 5.35
N ASN A 132 14.12 5.42 6.53
CA ASN A 132 14.31 4.57 7.70
C ASN A 132 12.97 4.37 8.42
N THR A 133 12.02 3.75 7.73
CA THR A 133 10.71 3.40 8.29
C THR A 133 10.63 1.88 8.50
N SER A 134 9.59 1.42 9.18
CA SER A 134 9.25 0.00 9.31
C SER A 134 8.46 -0.52 8.10
N ASP A 135 8.45 0.22 6.99
CA ASP A 135 7.73 -0.09 5.75
C ASP A 135 6.22 -0.33 5.92
N ASN A 136 5.66 0.13 7.04
CA ASN A 136 4.22 0.22 7.28
C ASN A 136 3.71 1.62 6.97
N TYR A 137 2.41 1.78 6.74
CA TYR A 137 1.85 3.08 6.47
C TYR A 137 0.41 3.23 6.96
N GLY A 138 0.06 4.47 7.28
CA GLY A 138 -1.33 4.92 7.32
C GLY A 138 -1.50 6.23 6.58
N PHE A 139 -2.56 6.35 5.78
CA PHE A 139 -2.89 7.61 5.11
C PHE A 139 -3.95 8.37 5.89
N LYS A 140 -3.85 9.69 5.96
CA LYS A 140 -4.76 10.51 6.76
C LYS A 140 -6.17 10.52 6.15
N ALA A 141 -7.17 10.06 6.90
CA ALA A 141 -8.57 10.20 6.51
C ALA A 141 -8.95 11.67 6.24
N GLY A 142 -9.78 11.90 5.23
CA GLY A 142 -10.16 13.22 4.72
C GLY A 142 -9.08 13.92 3.89
N SER A 143 -7.93 13.27 3.65
CA SER A 143 -6.91 13.74 2.68
C SER A 143 -7.02 13.00 1.35
N GLU A 144 -6.20 13.39 0.36
CA GLU A 144 -6.14 12.73 -0.94
C GLU A 144 -4.83 11.95 -1.10
N ILE A 145 -4.92 10.81 -1.78
CA ILE A 145 -3.78 10.07 -2.31
C ILE A 145 -3.74 10.15 -3.84
N SER A 146 -2.54 10.09 -4.41
CA SER A 146 -2.28 9.76 -5.81
C SER A 146 -1.70 8.36 -5.89
N LEU A 147 -2.23 7.54 -6.80
CA LEU A 147 -1.83 6.17 -7.03
C LEU A 147 -1.49 5.95 -8.50
N LYS A 148 -0.32 5.39 -8.75
CA LYS A 148 0.15 5.03 -10.09
C LYS A 148 0.43 3.53 -10.17
N VAL A 149 -0.09 2.90 -11.21
CA VAL A 149 0.27 1.53 -11.61
C VAL A 149 1.27 1.65 -12.77
N ILE A 150 2.40 0.98 -12.65
CA ILE A 150 3.57 1.19 -13.52
C ILE A 150 4.07 -0.17 -13.99
N ASP A 151 4.23 -0.32 -15.30
CA ASP A 151 5.03 -1.40 -15.89
C ASP A 151 6.49 -1.20 -15.48
N SER A 152 7.01 -2.11 -14.65
CA SER A 152 8.34 -2.00 -14.07
C SER A 152 9.47 -2.24 -15.08
N GLU A 153 9.22 -2.99 -16.15
CA GLU A 153 10.22 -3.25 -17.21
C GLU A 153 10.40 -2.02 -18.10
N GLY A 154 9.28 -1.45 -18.55
CA GLY A 154 9.27 -0.26 -19.41
C GLY A 154 9.31 1.08 -18.66
N ARG A 155 9.01 1.08 -17.35
CA ARG A 155 8.72 2.28 -16.51
C ARG A 155 7.57 3.13 -17.04
N ASN A 156 6.64 2.52 -17.77
CA ASN A 156 5.48 3.20 -18.34
C ASN A 156 4.35 3.27 -17.30
N VAL A 157 3.71 4.43 -17.15
CA VAL A 157 2.52 4.57 -16.31
C VAL A 157 1.33 3.94 -17.03
N ILE A 158 0.79 2.87 -16.47
CA ILE A 158 -0.39 2.15 -16.97
C ILE A 158 -1.67 2.85 -16.52
N ALA A 159 -1.71 3.26 -15.25
CA ALA A 159 -2.83 3.99 -14.68
C ALA A 159 -2.34 5.04 -13.68
N ASP A 160 -3.05 6.16 -13.63
CA ASP A 160 -2.85 7.26 -12.68
C ASP A 160 -4.21 7.68 -12.13
N ARG A 161 -4.37 7.63 -10.81
CA ARG A 161 -5.64 7.85 -10.11
C ARG A 161 -5.40 8.69 -8.87
N THR A 162 -6.44 9.43 -8.48
CA THR A 162 -6.52 10.02 -7.15
C THR A 162 -7.74 9.48 -6.42
N ALA A 163 -7.68 9.44 -5.10
CA ALA A 163 -8.81 9.08 -4.25
C ALA A 163 -8.72 9.83 -2.92
N ALA A 164 -9.89 10.23 -2.41
CA ALA A 164 -10.00 10.66 -1.03
C ALA A 164 -9.83 9.44 -0.12
N VAL A 165 -9.13 9.61 1.00
CA VAL A 165 -9.02 8.60 2.05
C VAL A 165 -10.27 8.72 2.91
N GLU A 166 -11.12 7.71 2.87
CA GLU A 166 -12.30 7.60 3.72
C GLU A 166 -11.90 7.18 5.15
N PHE A 167 -12.71 7.58 6.12
CA PHE A 167 -12.60 7.04 7.47
C PHE A 167 -12.97 5.56 7.45
N VAL A 168 -12.22 4.75 8.20
CA VAL A 168 -12.58 3.35 8.44
C VAL A 168 -13.99 3.31 9.03
N LYS A 169 -14.86 2.50 8.44
CA LYS A 169 -16.25 2.35 8.89
C LYS A 169 -16.30 1.29 10.00
N ASP A 170 -17.00 1.60 11.08
CA ASP A 170 -17.33 0.66 12.17
C ASP A 170 -18.21 -0.51 11.71
#